data_AF-A0A847M1U0-F1
#
_entry.id   AF-A0A847M1U0-F1
#
_cell.length_a   1.000
_cell.length_b   1.000
_cell.length_c   1.000
_cell.angle_alpha   90.00
_cell.angle_beta   90.00
_cell.angle_gamma   90.00
#
_symmetry.space_group_name_H-M   'P 1'
#
loop_
_entity.id
_entity.type
_entity.pdbx_description
1 polymer ?
#
loop_
_entity_poly.entity_id
_entity_poly.type
_entity_poly.pdbx_seq_one_letter_code
_entity_poly.pdbx_strand_id
1 'polypeptide(L)' 'MENPVVFMHGFTHEQMLAIMRAVKAAVKEMGVDPQSIAFSSSTPTNLEWKVKDLIAEVREEHEYMKKNPPNGGRVV' A
#
# COMPACT_ATOMS: atom_id res chain seq x y z
N MET A 1 15.51 5.08 4.98
CA MET A 1 14.19 5.15 5.63
C MET A 1 13.31 4.11 4.96
N GLU A 2 12.77 3.19 5.74
CA GLU A 2 12.02 2.05 5.22
C GLU A 2 10.73 2.50 4.52
N ASN A 3 10.32 1.84 3.44
CA ASN A 3 9.09 2.18 2.71
C ASN A 3 7.88 2.20 3.68
N PRO A 4 7.15 3.34 3.78
CA PRO A 4 5.98 3.45 4.63
C PRO A 4 4.91 2.45 4.20
N VAL A 5 4.28 1.80 5.16
CA VAL A 5 3.20 0.83 4.92
C VAL A 5 1.92 1.31 5.59
N VAL A 6 0.82 1.29 4.84
CA VAL A 6 -0.53 1.48 5.36
C VAL A 6 -1.27 0.16 5.29
N PHE A 7 -1.66 -0.36 6.45
CA PHE A 7 -2.44 -1.59 6.58
C PHE A 7 -3.90 -1.27 6.93
N MET A 8 -4.84 -1.85 6.18
CA MET A 8 -6.28 -1.61 6.32
C MET A 8 -7.03 -2.92 6.59
N HIS A 9 -7.99 -2.92 7.51
CA HIS A 9 -8.80 -4.11 7.82
C HIS A 9 -10.29 -3.77 7.86
N GLY A 10 -11.13 -4.64 7.28
CA GLY A 10 -12.59 -4.54 7.38
C GLY A 10 -13.26 -3.46 6.53
N PHE A 11 -12.53 -2.80 5.63
CA PHE A 11 -13.09 -1.78 4.73
C PHE A 11 -13.62 -2.37 3.43
N THR A 12 -14.66 -1.77 2.87
CA THR A 12 -15.10 -2.05 1.51
C THR A 12 -14.08 -1.55 0.49
N HIS A 13 -14.15 -2.05 -0.73
CA HIS A 13 -13.27 -1.61 -1.81
C HIS A 13 -13.35 -0.08 -2.05
N GLU A 14 -14.54 0.50 -2.04
CA GLU A 14 -14.74 1.95 -2.20
C GLU A 14 -14.11 2.75 -1.06
N GLN A 15 -14.26 2.27 0.18
CA GLN A 15 -13.63 2.89 1.35
C GLN A 15 -12.11 2.83 1.29
N MET A 16 -11.54 1.68 0.89
CA MET A 16 -10.10 1.54 0.70
C MET A 16 -9.55 2.52 -0.34
N LEU A 17 -10.24 2.67 -1.48
CA LEU A 17 -9.86 3.64 -2.50
C LEU A 17 -9.91 5.09 -1.98
N ALA A 18 -10.94 5.43 -1.20
CA ALA A 18 -11.05 6.76 -0.58
C ALA A 18 -9.90 7.02 0.41
N ILE A 19 -9.57 6.04 1.27
CA ILE A 19 -8.47 6.12 2.23
C ILE A 19 -7.13 6.28 1.50
N MET A 20 -6.88 5.47 0.47
CA MET A 20 -5.66 5.58 -0.34
C MET A 20 -5.49 6.98 -0.93
N ARG A 21 -6.56 7.57 -1.48
CA ARG A 21 -6.54 8.93 -2.03
C ARG A 21 -6.25 9.97 -0.94
N ALA A 22 -6.89 9.86 0.23
CA ALA A 22 -6.68 10.76 1.34
C ALA A 22 -5.23 10.72 1.86
N VAL A 23 -4.69 9.52 2.05
CA VAL A 23 -3.29 9.34 2.47
C VAL A 23 -2.34 9.93 1.43
N LYS A 24 -2.52 9.61 0.15
CA LYS A 24 -1.68 10.11 -0.94
C LYS A 24 -1.73 11.64 -1.05
N ALA A 25 -2.88 12.26 -0.83
CA ALA A 25 -3.01 13.72 -0.81
C ALA A 25 -2.23 14.34 0.37
N ALA A 26 -2.45 13.81 1.59
CA ALA A 26 -1.80 14.31 2.79
C ALA A 26 -0.27 14.23 2.71
N VAL A 27 0.28 13.12 2.22
CA VAL A 27 1.73 12.95 2.14
C VAL A 27 2.36 13.80 1.03
N LYS A 28 1.62 14.06 -0.05
CA LYS A 28 2.05 14.96 -1.12
C LYS A 28 2.20 16.40 -0.62
N GLU A 29 1.27 16.86 0.22
CA GLU A 29 1.35 18.17 0.87
C GLU A 29 2.56 18.29 1.80
N MET A 30 3.00 17.17 2.38
CA MET A 30 4.21 17.08 3.21
C MET A 30 5.51 16.88 2.41
N GLY A 31 5.45 16.88 1.07
CA GLY A 31 6.62 16.70 0.20
C GLY A 31 7.14 15.27 0.09
N VAL A 32 6.34 14.28 0.51
CA VAL A 32 6.66 12.85 0.39
C VAL A 32 6.06 12.29 -0.90
N ASP A 33 6.82 11.44 -1.60
CA ASP A 33 6.33 10.78 -2.81
C ASP A 33 5.16 9.83 -2.50
N PRO A 34 3.95 10.06 -3.02
CA PRO A 34 2.82 9.17 -2.79
C PRO A 34 3.02 7.74 -3.32
N GLN A 35 3.95 7.53 -4.26
CA GLN A 35 4.31 6.20 -4.78
C GLN A 35 5.29 5.46 -3.87
N SER A 36 5.87 6.12 -2.87
CA SER A 36 6.74 5.46 -1.89
C SER A 36 5.96 4.64 -0.87
N ILE A 37 4.65 4.86 -0.74
CA ILE A 37 3.79 4.21 0.25
C ILE A 37 3.26 2.88 -0.29
N ALA A 38 3.52 1.80 0.42
CA ALA A 38 2.91 0.51 0.18
C ALA A 38 1.56 0.42 0.90
N PHE A 39 0.53 -0.07 0.22
CA PHE A 39 -0.80 -0.25 0.78
C PHE A 39 -1.11 -1.75 0.81
N SER A 40 -1.63 -2.22 1.94
CA SER A 40 -2.10 -3.60 2.07
C SER A 40 -3.41 -3.64 2.82
N SER A 41 -4.21 -4.65 2.55
CA SER A 41 -5.38 -4.98 3.35
C SER A 41 -5.20 -6.33 4.04
N SER A 42 -5.99 -6.53 5.09
CA SER A 42 -6.13 -7.84 5.70
C SER A 42 -6.82 -8.81 4.74
N THR A 43 -6.27 -10.00 4.60
CA THR A 43 -6.88 -11.14 3.93
C THR A 43 -7.03 -12.27 4.95
N PRO A 44 -7.88 -13.29 4.69
CA PRO A 44 -7.94 -14.47 5.55
C PRO A 44 -6.56 -15.11 5.77
N THR A 45 -5.68 -15.02 4.77
CA THR A 45 -4.33 -15.58 4.81
C THR A 45 -3.40 -14.85 5.76
N ASN A 46 -3.47 -13.51 5.82
CA ASN A 46 -2.52 -12.70 6.59
C ASN A 46 -3.03 -12.26 7.97
N LEU A 47 -4.24 -12.69 8.36
CA LEU A 47 -4.89 -12.25 9.61
C LEU A 47 -4.15 -12.69 10.88
N GLU A 48 -3.49 -13.85 10.82
CA GLU A 48 -2.73 -14.42 11.94
C GLU A 48 -1.23 -14.09 11.85
N TRP A 49 -0.81 -13.37 10.80
CA TRP A 49 0.58 -13.05 10.61
C TRP A 49 1.03 -12.00 11.62
N LYS A 50 2.29 -12.10 12.06
CA LYS A 50 2.87 -11.02 12.84
C LYS A 50 2.99 -9.80 11.95
N VAL A 51 2.67 -8.64 12.50
CA VAL A 51 2.76 -7.34 11.80
C VAL A 51 4.13 -7.15 11.14
N LYS A 52 5.22 -7.60 11.77
CA LYS A 52 6.58 -7.55 11.21
C LYS A 52 6.73 -8.32 9.88
N ASP A 53 6.09 -9.50 9.79
CA ASP A 53 6.22 -10.40 8.65
C ASP A 53 5.34 -9.88 7.50
N LEU A 54 4.15 -9.38 7.84
CA LEU A 54 3.26 -8.67 6.90
C LEU A 54 3.94 -7.44 6.30
N ILE A 55 4.59 -6.61 7.12
CA ILE A 55 5.31 -5.42 6.64
C ILE A 55 6.45 -5.81 5.68
N ALA A 56 7.18 -6.89 5.95
CA ALA A 56 8.26 -7.34 5.09
C ALA A 56 7.74 -7.76 3.70
N GLU A 57 6.69 -8.58 3.66
CA GLU A 57 6.11 -9.07 2.41
C GLU A 57 5.51 -7.93 1.57
N VAL A 58 4.71 -7.05 2.20
CA VAL A 58 4.09 -5.91 1.50
C VAL A 58 5.14 -4.97 0.91
N ARG A 59 6.29 -4.83 1.56
CA ARG A 59 7.41 -4.03 1.02
C ARG A 59 8.07 -4.71 -0.16
N GLU A 60 8.27 -6.02 -0.10
CA GLU A 60 8.81 -6.80 -1.21
C GLU A 60 7.90 -6.74 -2.43
N GLU A 61 6.59 -6.93 -2.24
CA GLU A 61 5.59 -6.81 -3.31
C GLU A 61 5.58 -5.41 -3.93
N HIS A 62 5.61 -4.36 -3.10
CA HIS A 62 5.62 -2.98 -3.59
C HIS A 62 6.88 -2.65 -4.38
N GLU A 63 8.05 -3.11 -3.93
CA GLU A 63 9.31 -2.95 -4.67
C GLU A 63 9.32 -3.76 -5.96
N TYR A 64 8.73 -4.95 -5.95
CA TYR A 64 8.55 -5.77 -7.14
C TYR A 64 7.63 -5.07 -8.16
N MET A 65 6.50 -4.52 -7.72
CA MET A 65 5.56 -3.79 -8.58
C MET A 65 6.15 -2.50 -9.16
N LYS A 66 7.01 -1.80 -8.41
CA LYS A 66 7.75 -0.65 -8.93
C LYS A 66 8.72 -1.03 -10.05
N LYS A 67 9.39 -2.18 -9.92
CA LYS A 67 10.37 -2.68 -10.90
C LYS A 67 9.71 -3.37 -12.10
N ASN A 68 8.57 -4.00 -11.88
CA ASN A 68 7.78 -4.71 -12.88
C ASN A 68 6.36 -4.14 -12.93
N PRO A 69 6.18 -2.90 -13.43
CA PRO A 69 4.85 -2.35 -13.60
C PRO A 69 4.04 -3.27 -14.52
N PRO A 70 2.80 -3.65 -14.16
CA PRO A 70 1.99 -4.51 -15.02
C PRO A 70 1.82 -3.83 -16.39
N ASN A 71 2.26 -4.52 -17.44
CA ASN A 71 2.07 -4.11 -18.84
C ASN A 71 0.56 -4.02 -19.13
N GLY A 72 -0.04 -2.85 -18.87
CA GLY A 72 -1.45 -2.58 -19.17
C GLY A 72 -2.20 -1.66 -18.20
N GLY A 73 -1.62 -1.25 -17.08
CA GLY A 73 -2.36 -0.52 -16.03
C GLY A 73 -1.86 0.89 -15.74
N ARG A 74 -1.68 1.74 -16.76
CA ARG A 74 -1.46 3.18 -16.53
C ARG A 74 -2.80 3.81 -16.14
N VAL A 75 -3.21 3.63 -14.89
CA VAL A 75 -4.33 4.40 -14.33
C VAL A 75 -3.75 5.74 -13.90
N VAL A 76 -3.94 6.70 -14.81
CA VAL A 76 -3.82 8.14 -14.58
C VAL A 76 -4.63 8.62 -13.38
#